data_AF-A0A063Y6T9-F1
#
_entry.id   AF-A0A063Y6T9-F1
#
_cell.length_a   1.000
_cell.length_b   1.000
_cell.length_c   1.000
_cell.angle_alpha   90.00
_cell.angle_beta   90.00
_cell.angle_gamma   90.00
#
_symmetry.space_group_name_H-M   'P 1'
#
loop_
_entity.id
_entity.type
_entity.pdbx_description
1 polymer ?
#
loop_
_entity_poly.entity_id
_entity_poly.type
_entity_poly.pdbx_seq_one_letter_code
_entity_poly.pdbx_strand_id
1 'polypeptide(L)'
;MKQEQLDRLQAIQDEQFEALSLKQMDHLQALETEKTRLLHGLGDLKGLTPEQQQQLKVCLDRQTELERVCTEIRDALGDQMKQEMHRQKAVQAYKDSGY
;
A
#
# COMPACT_ATOMS: atom_id res chain seq x y z
N MET A 1 -24.65 9.25 2.11
CA MET A 1 -23.86 9.90 3.19
C MET A 1 -22.89 8.96 3.93
N LYS A 2 -23.28 7.80 4.49
CA LYS A 2 -22.30 6.83 5.06
C LYS A 2 -22.06 5.59 4.19
N GLN A 3 -23.11 5.09 3.53
CA GLN A 3 -22.99 3.98 2.58
C GLN A 3 -22.02 4.33 1.44
N GLU A 4 -22.19 5.49 0.82
CA GLU A 4 -21.28 6.00 -0.23
C GLU A 4 -19.82 6.10 0.24
N GLN A 5 -19.57 6.40 1.52
CA GLN A 5 -18.21 6.44 2.06
C GLN A 5 -17.62 5.03 2.21
N LEU A 6 -18.43 4.05 2.58
CA LEU A 6 -18.03 2.64 2.64
C LEU A 6 -17.82 2.06 1.24
N ASP A 7 -18.70 2.38 0.29
CA ASP A 7 -18.57 1.97 -1.11
C ASP A 7 -17.30 2.59 -1.71
N ARG A 8 -17.00 3.87 -1.41
CA ARG A 8 -15.75 4.51 -1.83
C ARG A 8 -14.53 3.88 -1.16
N LEU A 9 -14.60 3.50 0.13
CA LEU A 9 -13.51 2.79 0.79
C LEU A 9 -13.20 1.46 0.11
N GLN A 10 -14.22 0.70 -0.30
CA GLN A 10 -14.03 -0.54 -1.05
C GLN A 10 -13.38 -0.28 -2.41
N ALA A 11 -13.85 0.73 -3.15
CA ALA A 11 -13.27 1.11 -4.43
C ALA A 11 -11.80 1.54 -4.30
N ILE A 12 -11.48 2.35 -3.29
CA ILE A 12 -10.10 2.77 -3.01
C ILE A 12 -9.20 1.55 -2.78
N GLN A 13 -9.68 0.50 -2.12
CA GLN A 13 -8.87 -0.70 -1.92
C GLN A 13 -8.55 -1.41 -3.23
N ASP A 14 -9.55 -1.55 -4.11
CA ASP A 14 -9.32 -2.15 -5.43
C ASP A 14 -8.33 -1.30 -6.25
N GLU A 15 -8.49 0.03 -6.22
CA GLU A 15 -7.56 0.99 -6.83
C GLU A 15 -6.14 0.91 -6.22
N GLN A 16 -6.01 0.67 -4.91
CA GLN A 16 -4.71 0.51 -4.25
C GLN A 16 -3.98 -0.76 -4.71
N PHE A 17 -4.68 -1.88 -4.88
CA PHE A 17 -4.08 -3.11 -5.42
C PHE A 17 -3.67 -2.93 -6.89
N GLU A 18 -4.49 -2.25 -7.70
CA GLU A 18 -4.15 -1.95 -9.09
C GLU A 18 -2.93 -1.02 -9.18
N ALA A 19 -2.94 0.09 -8.45
CA ALA A 19 -1.82 1.03 -8.39
C ALA A 19 -0.52 0.36 -7.93
N LEU A 20 -0.61 -0.59 -6.99
CA LEU A 20 0.53 -1.38 -6.53
C LEU A 20 1.07 -2.28 -7.64
N SER A 21 0.19 -2.97 -8.38
CA SER A 21 0.58 -3.81 -9.53
C SER A 21 1.27 -3.01 -10.65
N LEU A 22 0.83 -1.77 -10.86
CA LEU A 22 1.36 -0.83 -11.85
C LEU A 22 2.54 0.00 -11.34
N LYS A 23 2.95 -0.19 -10.08
CA LYS A 23 4.04 0.56 -9.40
C LYS A 23 3.81 2.08 -9.36
N GLN A 24 2.55 2.52 -9.33
CA GLN A 24 2.17 3.93 -9.28
C GLN A 24 2.17 4.45 -7.83
N MET A 25 3.36 4.73 -7.28
CA MET A 25 3.54 5.08 -5.87
C MET A 25 2.86 6.39 -5.47
N ASP A 26 2.91 7.42 -6.33
CA ASP A 26 2.24 8.71 -6.06
C ASP A 26 0.71 8.54 -6.00
N HIS A 27 0.16 7.68 -6.86
CA HIS A 27 -1.27 7.37 -6.86
C HIS A 27 -1.67 6.60 -5.59
N LEU A 28 -0.86 5.62 -5.18
CA LEU A 28 -1.02 4.90 -3.91
C LEU A 28 -1.07 5.84 -2.70
N GLN A 29 -0.20 6.86 -2.66
CA GLN A 29 -0.16 7.83 -1.58
C GLN A 29 -1.38 8.76 -1.56
N ALA A 30 -1.87 9.16 -2.74
CA ALA A 30 -3.11 9.92 -2.86
C ALA A 30 -4.31 9.11 -2.35
N LEU A 31 -4.41 7.84 -2.75
CA LEU A 31 -5.45 6.90 -2.29
C LEU A 31 -5.42 6.69 -0.77
N GLU A 32 -4.22 6.54 -0.19
CA GLU A 32 -4.05 6.39 1.26
C GLU A 32 -4.54 7.61 2.06
N THR A 33 -4.26 8.80 1.52
CA THR A 33 -4.73 10.07 2.09
C THR A 33 -6.26 10.16 2.04
N GLU A 34 -6.86 9.80 0.91
CA GLU A 34 -8.31 9.76 0.75
C GLU A 34 -8.97 8.76 1.72
N LYS A 35 -8.40 7.55 1.82
CA LYS A 35 -8.86 6.49 2.73
C LYS A 35 -8.85 6.95 4.19
N THR A 36 -7.75 7.58 4.63
CA THR A 36 -7.62 8.09 6.00
C THR A 36 -8.68 9.16 6.29
N ARG A 37 -8.95 10.04 5.32
CA ARG A 37 -10.02 11.05 5.44
C ARG A 37 -11.39 10.40 5.60
N LEU A 38 -11.70 9.37 4.80
CA LEU A 38 -12.97 8.64 4.86
C LEU A 38 -13.14 7.88 6.18
N LEU A 39 -12.09 7.20 6.65
CA LEU A 39 -12.09 6.50 7.94
C LEU A 39 -12.30 7.48 9.11
N HIS A 40 -11.69 8.66 9.07
CA HIS A 40 -11.91 9.69 10.08
C HIS A 40 -13.38 10.18 10.07
N GLY A 41 -13.97 10.34 8.89
CA GLY A 41 -15.39 10.68 8.74
C GLY A 41 -16.35 9.60 9.23
N LEU A 42 -15.93 8.32 9.18
CA LEU A 42 -16.68 7.16 9.68
C LEU A 42 -16.42 6.85 11.16
N GLY A 43 -15.52 7.57 11.83
CA GLY A 43 -15.07 7.34 13.20
C GLY A 43 -16.18 7.34 14.26
N ASP A 44 -17.36 7.87 13.94
CA ASP A 44 -18.56 7.75 14.77
C ASP A 44 -19.36 6.47 14.42
N LEU A 45 -18.76 5.33 14.80
CA LEU A 45 -19.29 3.96 14.60
C LEU A 45 -20.70 3.77 15.19
N LYS A 46 -21.11 4.63 16.14
CA LYS A 46 -22.42 4.59 16.80
C LYS A 46 -23.60 4.82 15.84
N GLY A 47 -23.35 5.35 14.66
CA GLY A 47 -24.38 5.57 13.64
C GLY A 47 -24.24 4.69 12.41
N LEU A 48 -23.59 3.51 12.51
CA LEU A 48 -23.53 2.50 11.44
C LEU A 48 -24.49 1.35 11.76
N THR A 49 -25.16 0.83 10.73
CA THR A 49 -25.93 -0.41 10.84
C THR A 49 -25.00 -1.63 11.00
N PRO A 50 -25.50 -2.79 11.47
CA PRO A 50 -24.70 -4.00 11.53
C PRO A 50 -24.07 -4.40 10.18
N GLU A 51 -24.78 -4.24 9.05
CA GLU A 51 -24.18 -4.49 7.73
C GLU A 51 -23.02 -3.54 7.43
N GLN A 52 -23.18 -2.26 7.76
CA GLN A 52 -22.14 -1.25 7.55
C GLN A 52 -20.90 -1.48 8.43
N GLN A 53 -21.10 -1.95 9.66
CA GLN A 53 -20.00 -2.36 10.53
C GLN A 53 -19.27 -3.58 9.96
N GLN A 54 -20.01 -4.55 9.41
CA GLN A 54 -19.40 -5.71 8.75
C GLN A 54 -18.64 -5.31 7.48
N GLN A 55 -19.18 -4.41 6.66
CA GLN A 55 -18.49 -3.87 5.48
C GLN A 55 -17.19 -3.15 5.87
N LEU A 56 -17.24 -2.31 6.91
CA LEU A 56 -16.05 -1.64 7.42
C LEU A 56 -15.01 -2.63 7.93
N LYS A 57 -15.44 -3.68 8.64
CA LYS A 57 -14.54 -4.74 9.11
C LYS A 57 -13.84 -5.44 7.95
N VAL A 58 -14.58 -5.81 6.89
CA VAL A 58 -13.99 -6.41 5.68
C VAL A 58 -12.98 -5.47 5.03
N CYS A 59 -13.26 -4.16 5.00
CA CYS A 59 -12.27 -3.18 4.53
C CYS A 59 -11.02 -3.20 5.41
N LEU A 60 -11.14 -3.17 6.73
CA LEU A 60 -9.97 -3.21 7.63
C LEU A 60 -9.15 -4.50 7.49
N ASP A 61 -9.81 -5.64 7.27
CA ASP A 61 -9.12 -6.92 7.02
C ASP A 61 -8.33 -6.86 5.70
N ARG A 62 -8.93 -6.34 4.62
CA ARG A 62 -8.24 -6.14 3.33
C ARG A 62 -7.08 -5.15 3.43
N GLN A 63 -7.19 -4.16 4.30
CA GLN A 63 -6.12 -3.20 4.54
C GLN A 63 -4.88 -3.86 5.13
N THR A 64 -5.07 -4.81 6.05
CA THR A 64 -3.97 -5.58 6.64
C THR A 64 -3.23 -6.38 5.56
N GLU A 65 -3.96 -6.93 4.59
CA GLU A 65 -3.35 -7.64 3.46
C GLU A 65 -2.57 -6.69 2.54
N LEU A 66 -3.09 -5.50 2.25
CA LEU A 66 -2.36 -4.50 1.46
C LEU A 66 -1.04 -4.09 2.13
N GLU A 67 -1.05 -3.89 3.45
CA GLU A 67 0.14 -3.57 4.24
C GLU A 67 1.19 -4.69 4.19
N ARG A 68 0.74 -5.94 4.21
CA ARG A 68 1.59 -7.12 4.04
C ARG A 68 2.28 -7.10 2.67
N VAL A 69 1.52 -6.92 1.59
CA VAL A 69 2.07 -6.88 0.22
C VAL A 69 3.04 -5.71 0.03
N CYS A 70 2.70 -4.52 0.54
CA CYS A 70 3.59 -3.36 0.51
C CYS A 70 4.91 -3.61 1.26
N THR A 71 4.87 -4.38 2.35
CA THR A 71 6.06 -4.78 3.11
C THR A 71 6.92 -5.76 2.31
N GLU A 72 6.32 -6.77 1.70
CA GLU A 72 7.04 -7.73 0.84
C GLU A 72 7.73 -7.05 -0.35
N ILE A 73 7.05 -6.10 -1.00
CA ILE A 73 7.63 -5.32 -2.10
C ILE A 73 8.82 -4.49 -1.61
N ARG A 74 8.69 -3.85 -0.45
CA ARG A 74 9.77 -3.05 0.15
C ARG A 74 11.01 -3.91 0.44
N ASP A 75 10.81 -5.10 1.01
CA ASP A 75 11.90 -6.00 1.34
C ASP A 75 12.59 -6.51 0.07
N ALA A 76 11.81 -6.90 -0.94
CA ALA A 76 12.36 -7.33 -2.24
C ALA A 76 13.17 -6.22 -2.93
N LEU A 77 12.68 -4.98 -2.91
CA LEU A 77 13.42 -3.82 -3.45
C LEU A 77 14.70 -3.55 -2.64
N GLY A 78 14.62 -3.65 -1.32
CA GLY A 78 15.78 -3.51 -0.43
C GLY A 78 16.87 -4.53 -0.73
N ASP A 79 16.49 -5.77 -0.99
CA ASP A 79 17.45 -6.82 -1.35
C ASP A 79 18.03 -6.64 -2.76
N GLN A 80 17.22 -6.21 -3.74
CA GLN A 80 17.74 -5.82 -5.06
C GLN A 80 18.76 -4.68 -4.97
N MET A 81 18.49 -3.66 -4.14
CA MET A 81 19.43 -2.55 -3.93
C MET A 81 20.75 -3.00 -3.32
N LYS A 82 20.71 -3.91 -2.33
CA LYS A 82 21.94 -4.50 -1.76
C LYS A 82 22.73 -5.25 -2.81
N GLN A 83 22.07 -6.09 -3.62
CA GLN A 83 22.71 -6.83 -4.70
C GLN A 83 23.37 -5.90 -5.72
N GLU A 84 22.68 -4.86 -6.17
CA GLU A 84 23.25 -3.91 -7.13
C GLU A 84 24.43 -3.13 -6.52
N MET A 85 24.36 -2.74 -5.25
CA MET A 85 25.49 -2.11 -4.55
C MET A 85 26.70 -3.05 -4.47
N HIS A 86 26.50 -4.34 -4.15
CA HIS A 86 27.59 -5.32 -4.14
C HIS A 86 28.17 -5.51 -5.55
N ARG A 87 27.33 -5.54 -6.58
CA ARG A 87 27.77 -5.61 -7.98
C ARG A 87 28.63 -4.41 -8.36
N GLN A 88 28.19 -3.20 -8.02
CA GLN A 88 28.95 -1.97 -8.28
C GLN A 88 30.30 -1.97 -7.55
N LYS A 89 30.34 -2.40 -6.28
CA LYS A 89 31.60 -2.54 -5.53
C LYS A 89 32.55 -3.55 -6.19
N ALA A 90 32.04 -4.69 -6.64
CA ALA A 90 32.84 -5.70 -7.34
C ALA A 90 33.39 -5.19 -8.68
N VAL A 91 32.56 -4.49 -9.46
CA VAL A 91 32.98 -3.84 -10.72
C VAL A 91 34.05 -2.79 -10.46
N GLN A 92 33.90 -1.97 -9.42
CA GLN A 92 34.90 -0.96 -9.06
C GLN A 92 36.21 -1.60 -8.63
N ALA A 93 36.16 -2.63 -7.77
CA ALA A 93 37.36 -3.37 -7.36
C ALA A 93 38.09 -4.02 -8.55
N TYR A 94 37.36 -4.51 -9.54
CA TYR A 94 37.94 -5.05 -10.77
C TYR A 94 38.68 -3.96 -11.57
N LYS A 95 38.05 -2.79 -11.77
CA LYS A 95 38.69 -1.64 -12.44
C LYS A 95 39.93 -1.16 -11.69
N ASP A 96 39.86 -1.08 -10.36
CA ASP A 96 40.96 -0.63 -9.51
C ASP A 96 42.14 -1.63 -9.52
N SER A 97 41.89 -2.90 -9.84
CA SER A 97 42.92 -3.93 -10.00
C SER A 97 43.66 -3.89 -11.34
N GLY A 98 43.31 -2.95 -12.23
CA GLY A 98 44.02 -2.69 -13.48
C GLY A 98 43.59 -3.55 -14.67
N TYR A 99 42.40 -4.16 -14.61
CA TYR A 99 41.76 -4.88 -15.71
C TYR A 99 40.58 -4.11 -16.31
#